data_AF-A0AAU3SN88-F1
#
_entry.id   AF-A0AAU3SN88-F1
#
_cell.length_a   1.000
_cell.length_b   1.000
_cell.length_c   1.000
_cell.angle_alpha   90.00
_cell.angle_beta   90.00
_cell.angle_gamma   90.00
#
_symmetry.space_group_name_H-M   'P 1'
#
loop_
_entity.id
_entity.type
_entity.pdbx_description
1 polymer ?
#
loop_
_entity_poly.entity_id
_entity_poly.type
_entity_poly.pdbx_seq_one_letter_code
_entity_poly.pdbx_strand_id
1 'polypeptide(L)' 'MSAQPAPVRPLAFSSDPSMDEALARVRRARRQQAVAHSLQAAVLADEAGDPAYAAGFRADADRMLQAITS' A
#
# COMPACT_ATOMS: atom_id res chain seq x y z
N MET A 1 -25.32 -13.65 49.34
CA MET A 1 -23.90 -13.91 48.99
C MET A 1 -23.74 -13.53 47.52
N SER A 2 -23.14 -12.38 47.22
CA SER A 2 -23.02 -11.88 45.84
C SER A 2 -21.66 -12.29 45.27
N ALA A 3 -21.65 -13.11 44.23
CA ALA A 3 -20.44 -13.50 43.52
C ALA A 3 -19.94 -12.31 42.68
N GLN A 4 -18.70 -11.86 42.90
CA GLN A 4 -18.05 -10.90 42.02
C GLN A 4 -17.66 -11.60 40.69
N PRO A 5 -17.92 -10.98 39.52
CA PRO A 5 -17.42 -11.50 38.26
C PRO A 5 -15.90 -11.33 38.18
N ALA A 6 -15.21 -12.40 37.77
CA ALA A 6 -13.76 -12.42 37.61
C ALA A 6 -13.29 -11.38 36.57
N PRO A 7 -12.12 -10.75 36.77
CA PRO A 7 -11.60 -9.76 35.83
C PRO A 7 -11.28 -10.42 34.49
N VAL A 8 -11.96 -9.96 33.43
CA VAL A 8 -11.62 -10.28 32.04
C VAL A 8 -10.26 -9.66 31.75
N ARG A 9 -9.22 -10.49 31.68
CA ARG A 9 -7.91 -10.04 31.20
C ARG A 9 -8.07 -9.64 29.73
N PRO A 10 -7.67 -8.42 29.34
CA PRO A 10 -7.63 -8.07 27.92
C PRO A 10 -6.62 -9.01 27.26
N LEU A 11 -7.06 -9.76 26.25
CA LEU A 11 -6.17 -10.50 25.37
C LEU A 11 -5.31 -9.46 24.66
N ALA A 12 -4.11 -9.21 25.19
CA ALA A 12 -3.09 -8.51 24.46
C ALA A 12 -2.74 -9.38 23.25
N PHE A 13 -3.32 -9.07 22.10
CA PHE A 13 -2.83 -9.56 20.82
C PHE A 13 -1.41 -9.03 20.68
N SER A 14 -0.44 -9.83 21.11
CA SER A 14 0.95 -9.65 20.73
C SER A 14 0.98 -9.86 19.22
N SER A 15 1.07 -8.77 18.46
CA SER A 15 1.31 -8.86 17.01
C SER A 15 2.55 -9.74 16.82
N ASP A 16 2.39 -10.84 16.10
CA ASP A 16 3.52 -11.65 15.71
C ASP A 16 4.38 -10.80 14.76
N PRO A 17 5.64 -10.50 15.11
CA PRO A 17 6.49 -9.66 14.26
C PRO A 17 6.67 -10.25 12.85
N SER A 18 6.50 -11.56 12.66
CA SER A 18 6.52 -12.20 11.34
C SER A 18 5.29 -11.86 10.48
N MET A 19 4.13 -11.68 11.12
CA MET A 19 2.89 -11.26 10.45
C MET A 19 2.97 -9.78 10.04
N ASP A 20 3.50 -8.93 10.90
CA ASP A 20 3.70 -7.51 10.60
C ASP A 20 4.68 -7.33 9.42
N GLU A 21 5.75 -8.13 9.38
CA GLU A 21 6.69 -8.13 8.27
C GLU A 21 6.05 -8.65 6.97
N ALA A 22 5.26 -9.72 7.05
CA ALA A 22 4.51 -10.23 5.89
C ALA A 22 3.55 -9.18 5.34
N LEU A 23 2.83 -8.48 6.22
CA LEU A 23 1.93 -7.40 5.84
C LEU A 23 2.68 -6.22 5.23
N ALA A 24 3.85 -5.86 5.76
CA ALA A 24 4.71 -4.84 5.18
C ALA A 24 5.17 -5.19 3.76
N ARG A 25 5.55 -6.46 3.53
CA ARG A 25 5.91 -6.97 2.19
C ARG A 25 4.73 -6.87 1.21
N VAL A 26 3.53 -7.29 1.62
CA VAL A 26 2.32 -7.19 0.78
C VAL A 26 2.01 -5.73 0.44
N ARG A 27 2.07 -4.83 1.42
CA ARG A 27 1.85 -3.38 1.19
C ARG A 27 2.89 -2.80 0.23
N ARG A 28 4.15 -3.22 0.34
CA ARG A 28 5.22 -2.80 -0.60
C ARG A 28 4.94 -3.31 -2.02
N ALA A 29 4.61 -4.58 -2.17
CA ALA A 29 4.30 -5.17 -3.47
C ALA A 29 3.10 -4.48 -4.14
N ARG A 30 2.04 -4.17 -3.37
CA ARG A 30 0.88 -3.45 -3.87
C ARG A 30 1.24 -2.03 -4.35
N ARG A 31 2.09 -1.33 -3.62
CA ARG A 31 2.58 0.00 -4.05
C ARG A 31 3.41 -0.08 -5.34
N GLN A 32 4.24 -1.11 -5.48
CA GLN A 32 4.99 -1.36 -6.72
C GLN A 32 4.06 -1.67 -7.90
N GLN A 33 3.00 -2.45 -7.69
CA GLN A 33 1.98 -2.69 -8.72
C GLN A 33 1.28 -1.40 -9.15
N ALA A 34 0.93 -0.52 -8.20
CA ALA A 34 0.31 0.77 -8.53
C ALA A 34 1.21 1.64 -9.42
N VAL A 35 2.51 1.71 -9.11
CA VAL A 35 3.51 2.38 -9.96
C VAL A 35 3.54 1.77 -11.36
N ALA A 36 3.61 0.43 -11.46
CA ALA A 36 3.66 -0.26 -12.75
C ALA A 36 2.41 0.02 -13.60
N HIS A 37 1.21 0.03 -12.99
CA HIS A 37 -0.03 0.37 -13.69
C HIS A 37 -0.06 1.81 -14.19
N SER A 38 0.46 2.77 -13.42
CA SER A 38 0.55 4.16 -13.88
C SER A 38 1.52 4.31 -15.05
N LEU A 39 2.68 3.65 -15.00
CA LEU A 39 3.63 3.66 -16.12
C LEU A 39 3.04 2.99 -17.37
N GLN A 40 2.31 1.89 -17.22
CA GLN A 40 1.60 1.25 -18.32
C GLN A 40 0.56 2.19 -18.93
N ALA A 41 -0.22 2.90 -18.11
CA ALA A 41 -1.18 3.89 -18.58
C ALA A 41 -0.51 5.06 -19.32
N ALA A 42 0.68 5.48 -18.88
CA ALA A 42 1.46 6.50 -19.58
C ALA A 42 1.87 6.06 -20.99
N VAL A 43 2.32 4.82 -21.15
CA VAL A 43 2.67 4.25 -22.47
C VAL A 43 1.44 4.21 -23.38
N LEU A 44 0.32 3.73 -22.88
CA LEU A 44 -0.93 3.67 -23.67
C LEU A 44 -1.43 5.06 -24.08
N ALA A 45 -1.28 6.07 -23.21
CA ALA A 45 -1.65 7.45 -23.54
C ALA A 45 -0.74 8.05 -24.61
N ASP A 46 0.58 7.79 -24.56
CA ASP A 46 1.51 8.22 -25.61
C ASP A 46 1.20 7.55 -26.95
N GLU A 47 0.92 6.24 -26.96
CA GLU A 47 0.54 5.50 -28.16
C GLU A 47 -0.79 6.00 -28.76
N ALA A 48 -1.69 6.50 -27.93
CA ALA A 48 -2.93 7.15 -28.36
C ALA A 48 -2.74 8.60 -28.85
N GLY A 49 -1.53 9.16 -28.78
CA GLY A 49 -1.25 10.53 -29.16
C GLY A 49 -1.70 11.57 -28.14
N ASP A 50 -1.84 11.19 -26.86
CA ASP A 50 -2.21 12.08 -25.75
C ASP A 50 -1.03 12.28 -24.78
N PRO A 51 -0.04 13.12 -25.14
CA PRO A 51 1.16 13.32 -24.34
C PRO A 51 0.88 14.03 -23.01
N ALA A 52 -0.23 14.77 -22.90
CA ALA A 52 -0.63 15.44 -21.67
C ALA A 52 -1.09 14.43 -20.61
N TYR A 53 -1.93 13.46 -21.01
CA TYR A 53 -2.31 12.36 -20.13
C TYR A 53 -1.12 11.47 -19.77
N ALA A 54 -0.25 11.16 -20.73
CA ALA A 54 0.96 10.38 -20.47
C ALA A 54 1.87 11.06 -19.44
N ALA A 55 2.07 12.38 -19.54
CA ALA A 55 2.82 13.15 -18.54
C ALA A 55 2.16 13.10 -17.15
N GLY A 56 0.83 13.17 -17.09
CA GLY A 56 0.08 13.02 -15.84
C GLY A 56 0.32 11.67 -15.15
N PHE A 57 0.25 10.57 -15.91
CA PHE A 57 0.51 9.23 -15.39
C PHE A 57 1.97 9.01 -14.95
N ARG A 58 2.94 9.62 -15.64
CA ARG A 58 4.35 9.62 -15.23
C ARG A 58 4.55 10.36 -13.90
N ALA A 59 3.98 11.56 -13.79
CA ALA A 59 4.05 12.34 -12.55
C ALA A 59 3.41 11.60 -11.37
N ASP A 60 2.33 10.85 -11.61
CA ASP A 60 1.71 10.02 -10.58
C ASP A 60 2.60 8.85 -10.15
N ALA A 61 3.23 8.17 -11.11
CA ALA A 61 4.22 7.13 -10.84
C ALA A 61 5.39 7.66 -10.00
N ASP A 62 5.91 8.84 -10.31
CA ASP A 62 7.00 9.48 -9.57
C ASP A 62 6.60 9.82 -8.13
N ARG A 63 5.40 10.37 -7.91
CA ARG A 63 4.87 10.62 -6.55
C ARG A 63 4.75 9.33 -5.75
N MET A 64 4.25 8.25 -6.37
CA MET A 64 4.15 6.95 -5.72
C MET A 64 5.53 6.37 -5.38
N LEU A 65 6.53 6.51 -6.25
CA LEU A 65 7.90 6.09 -5.98
C LEU A 65 8.52 6.86 -4.81
N GLN A 66 8.34 8.18 -4.77
CA GLN A 66 8.79 9.00 -3.64
C GLN A 66 8.17 8.52 -2.32
N ALA A 67 6.86 8.24 -2.31
CA ALA A 67 6.14 7.73 -1.13
C ALA A 67 6.51 6.29 -0.71
N ILE A 68 7.13 5.50 -1.60
CA ILE A 68 7.69 4.18 -1.25
C ILE A 68 9.07 4.33 -0.60
N THR A 69 9.81 5.39 -0.96
CA THR A 69 11.21 5.58 -0.59
C THR A 69 11.38 6.44 0.68
N SER A 70 10.39 7.29 0.98
CA SER A 70 10.24 8.06 2.23
C SER A 70 9.74 7.18 3.38
#